data_AF-A0A6N4E518-F1
#
_entry.id   AF-A0A6N4E518-F1
#
_cell.length_a   1.000
_cell.length_b   1.000
_cell.length_c   1.000
_cell.angle_alpha   90.00
_cell.angle_beta   90.00
_cell.angle_gamma   90.00
#
_symmetry.space_group_name_H-M   'P 1'
#
loop_
_entity.id
_entity.type
_entity.pdbx_description
1 polymer ?
#
loop_
_entity_poly.entity_id
_entity_poly.type
_entity_poly.pdbx_seq_one_letter_code
_entity_poly.pdbx_strand_id
1 'polypeptide(L)'
;MSQNLSRGSDTLVVACKNQEKGDEAEAQCEVICTACERCVVDSPEGLVVVRNNLATVDYARNRLASKVAIERCPTGAIVWFDPKGGDYQVGKDARKVIRKEALPVG
;
A
#
# COMPACT_ATOMS: atom_id res chain seq x y z
N MET A 1 26.11 -7.08 -14.07
CA MET A 1 25.52 -6.62 -12.80
C MET A 1 24.01 -6.76 -12.89
N SER A 2 23.44 -7.92 -12.59
CA SER A 2 21.97 -8.10 -12.54
C SER A 2 21.64 -9.24 -11.57
N GLN A 3 21.74 -8.95 -10.27
CA GLN A 3 21.29 -9.89 -9.24
C GLN A 3 19.77 -9.78 -9.14
N ASN A 4 19.09 -10.56 -9.97
CA ASN A 4 17.65 -10.84 -9.91
C ASN A 4 17.41 -11.81 -8.74
N LEU A 5 17.33 -11.29 -7.51
CA LEU A 5 17.08 -12.09 -6.31
C LEU A 5 15.79 -11.68 -5.61
N SER A 6 14.66 -11.71 -6.32
CA SER A 6 13.33 -11.74 -5.72
C SER A 6 12.87 -13.20 -5.60
N ARG A 7 13.31 -13.87 -4.54
CA ARG A 7 12.80 -15.18 -4.09
C ARG A 7 12.30 -15.10 -2.66
N GLY A 8 11.57 -14.04 -2.32
CA GLY A 8 10.58 -13.98 -1.25
C GLY A 8 9.21 -13.86 -1.91
N SER A 9 8.18 -14.51 -1.37
CA SER A 9 6.82 -14.36 -1.89
C SER A 9 6.33 -12.96 -1.53
N ASP A 10 6.57 -12.00 -2.42
CA ASP A 10 6.05 -10.66 -2.27
C ASP A 10 4.53 -10.70 -2.04
N THR A 11 4.04 -9.80 -1.20
CA THR A 11 2.64 -9.81 -0.78
C THR A 11 2.06 -8.41 -0.81
N LEU A 12 0.80 -8.32 -1.21
CA LEU A 12 0.01 -7.10 -1.16
C LEU A 12 -0.42 -6.85 0.28
N VAL A 13 -0.09 -5.68 0.83
CA VAL A 13 -0.37 -5.33 2.22
C VAL A 13 -0.97 -3.92 2.29
N VAL A 14 -1.93 -3.70 3.17
CA VAL A 14 -2.37 -2.33 3.52
C VAL A 14 -1.52 -1.85 4.70
N ALA A 15 -0.71 -0.82 4.47
CA ALA A 15 0.18 -0.25 5.48
C ALA A 15 -0.54 0.72 6.44
N CYS A 16 -1.64 1.32 5.99
CA CYS A 16 -2.49 2.18 6.82
C CYS A 16 -3.50 1.35 7.63
N LYS A 17 -3.71 1.70 8.91
CA LYS A 17 -4.78 1.14 9.76
C LYS A 17 -5.76 2.21 10.24
N ASN A 18 -5.62 3.46 9.80
CA ASN A 18 -6.55 4.51 10.19
C ASN A 18 -7.91 4.27 9.52
N GLN A 19 -8.99 4.33 10.31
CA GLN A 19 -10.38 4.19 9.87
C GLN A 19 -11.14 5.52 9.92
N GLU A 20 -10.48 6.59 10.38
CA GLU A 20 -10.99 7.95 10.32
C GLU A 20 -11.25 8.34 8.86
N LYS A 21 -12.23 9.23 8.68
CA LYS A 21 -12.69 9.69 7.38
C LYS A 21 -12.85 11.20 7.38
N GLY A 22 -12.68 11.80 6.21
CA GLY A 22 -12.88 13.23 6.00
C GLY A 22 -11.59 14.03 5.96
N ASP A 23 -11.74 15.30 5.56
CA ASP A 23 -10.64 16.19 5.18
C ASP A 23 -9.62 16.41 6.30
N GLU A 24 -10.05 16.39 7.56
CA GLU A 24 -9.16 16.51 8.72
C GLU A 24 -8.20 15.31 8.83
N ALA A 25 -8.70 14.10 8.60
CA ALA A 25 -7.88 12.89 8.65
C ALA A 25 -6.88 12.84 7.47
N GLU A 26 -7.29 13.33 6.29
CA GLU A 26 -6.40 13.51 5.14
C GLU A 26 -5.32 14.58 5.37
N ALA A 27 -5.66 15.66 6.07
CA ALA A 27 -4.72 16.72 6.42
C ALA A 27 -3.66 16.26 7.44
N GLN A 28 -4.04 15.35 8.36
CA GLN A 28 -3.14 14.84 9.40
C GLN A 28 -2.30 13.64 8.95
N CYS A 29 -2.77 12.88 7.95
CA CYS A 29 -2.14 11.64 7.53
C CYS A 29 -2.00 11.54 6.01
N GLU A 30 -0.79 11.78 5.50
CA GLU A 30 -0.51 11.74 4.06
C GLU A 30 -0.71 10.35 3.42
N VAL A 31 -0.70 9.29 4.23
CA VAL A 31 -0.81 7.88 3.82
C VAL A 31 -2.17 7.27 4.17
N ILE A 32 -3.19 8.08 4.46
CA ILE A 32 -4.52 7.58 4.83
C ILE A 32 -5.19 6.85 3.66
N CYS A 33 -5.94 5.79 3.96
CA CYS A 33 -6.83 5.21 2.97
C CYS A 33 -8.08 6.10 2.83
N THR A 34 -8.31 6.65 1.64
CA THR A 34 -9.50 7.49 1.36
C THR A 34 -10.69 6.69 0.86
N ALA A 35 -10.66 5.36 1.01
CA ALA A 35 -11.71 4.47 0.52
C ALA A 35 -12.05 4.62 -0.97
N CYS A 36 -11.11 5.09 -1.81
CA CYS A 36 -11.37 5.38 -3.23
C CYS A 36 -11.59 4.14 -4.13
N GLU A 37 -11.54 2.93 -3.58
CA GLU A 37 -11.81 1.64 -4.24
C GLU A 37 -10.95 1.30 -5.48
N ARG A 38 -10.00 2.14 -5.88
CA ARG A 38 -9.13 1.87 -7.06
C ARG A 38 -8.37 0.55 -6.93
N CYS A 39 -7.82 0.28 -5.75
CA CYS A 39 -7.15 -0.98 -5.46
C CYS A 39 -8.09 -2.21 -5.53
N VAL A 40 -9.40 -2.04 -5.32
CA VAL A 40 -10.40 -3.10 -5.48
C VAL A 40 -10.63 -3.37 -6.96
N VAL A 41 -10.80 -2.32 -7.77
CA VAL A 41 -10.98 -2.41 -9.23
C VAL A 41 -9.76 -3.06 -9.91
N ASP A 42 -8.57 -2.72 -9.42
CA ASP A 42 -7.30 -3.21 -9.96
C ASP A 42 -6.90 -4.60 -9.44
N SER A 43 -7.75 -5.21 -8.58
CA SER A 43 -7.52 -6.52 -7.97
C SER A 43 -8.56 -7.56 -8.40
N PRO A 44 -8.22 -8.86 -8.38
CA PRO A 44 -9.21 -9.91 -8.52
C PRO A 44 -10.34 -9.81 -7.49
N GLU A 45 -11.52 -10.28 -7.86
CA GLU A 45 -12.72 -10.20 -7.03
C GLU A 45 -12.49 -10.85 -5.65
N GLY A 46 -12.80 -10.08 -4.60
CA GLY A 46 -12.67 -10.49 -3.21
C GLY A 46 -11.23 -10.57 -2.70
N LEU A 47 -10.21 -10.20 -3.49
CA LEU A 47 -8.84 -10.04 -2.97
C LEU A 47 -8.73 -8.80 -2.09
N VAL A 48 -9.23 -7.66 -2.56
CA VAL A 48 -9.24 -6.41 -1.81
C VAL A 48 -10.69 -6.00 -1.62
N VAL A 49 -11.04 -5.62 -0.39
CA VAL A 49 -12.35 -5.07 -0.05
C VAL A 49 -12.17 -3.80 0.76
N VAL A 50 -13.04 -2.83 0.57
CA VAL A 50 -13.08 -1.64 1.43
C VAL A 50 -14.18 -1.85 2.48
N ARG A 51 -13.82 -1.71 3.75
CA ARG A 51 -14.76 -1.74 4.88
C ARG A 51 -14.38 -0.65 5.88
N ASN A 52 -15.35 0.09 6.39
CA ASN A 52 -15.13 1.17 7.36
C ASN A 52 -14.09 2.20 6.88
N ASN A 53 -14.19 2.61 5.62
CA ASN A 53 -13.27 3.53 4.94
C ASN A 53 -11.82 3.03 4.79
N LEU A 54 -11.56 1.75 5.05
CA LEU A 54 -10.22 1.17 4.98
C LEU A 54 -10.18 -0.02 4.02
N ALA A 55 -9.22 0.00 3.11
CA ALA A 55 -8.91 -1.15 2.28
C ALA A 55 -8.35 -2.30 3.14
N THR A 56 -8.83 -3.52 2.89
CA THR A 56 -8.41 -4.74 3.57
C THR A 56 -8.10 -5.80 2.50
N VAL A 57 -6.98 -6.49 2.65
CA VAL A 57 -6.55 -7.57 1.74
C VAL A 57 -6.90 -8.92 2.35
N ASP A 58 -7.52 -9.81 1.56
CA ASP A 58 -7.67 -11.22 1.88
C ASP A 58 -6.35 -11.97 1.61
N TYR A 59 -5.61 -12.23 2.69
CA TYR A 59 -4.32 -12.91 2.59
C TYR A 59 -4.42 -14.36 2.09
N ALA A 60 -5.59 -15.02 2.21
CA ALA A 60 -5.79 -16.34 1.65
C ALA A 60 -5.79 -16.33 0.11
N ARG A 61 -6.05 -15.17 -0.50
CA ARG A 61 -6.07 -14.94 -1.95
C ARG A 61 -4.88 -14.15 -2.46
N ASN A 62 -3.95 -13.73 -1.59
CA ASN A 62 -2.83 -12.85 -1.96
C ASN A 62 -1.92 -13.42 -3.07
N ARG A 63 -1.90 -14.75 -3.25
CA ARG A 63 -1.24 -15.39 -4.40
C ARG A 63 -1.75 -14.90 -5.77
N LEU A 64 -2.95 -14.31 -5.82
CA LEU A 64 -3.58 -13.72 -7.01
C LEU A 64 -3.29 -12.23 -7.14
N ALA A 65 -2.62 -11.63 -6.14
CA ALA A 65 -2.31 -10.22 -6.13
C ALA A 65 -1.30 -9.85 -7.22
N SER A 66 -1.39 -8.60 -7.67
CA SER A 66 -0.49 -8.02 -8.64
C SER A 66 -0.11 -6.62 -8.20
N LYS A 67 1.07 -6.16 -8.61
CA LYS A 67 1.53 -4.78 -8.37
C LYS A 67 0.57 -3.73 -8.93
N VAL A 68 -0.26 -4.08 -9.91
CA VAL A 68 -1.28 -3.16 -10.45
C VAL A 68 -2.19 -2.60 -9.35
N ALA A 69 -2.48 -3.37 -8.30
CA ALA A 69 -3.32 -2.96 -7.17
C ALA A 69 -2.75 -1.77 -6.37
N ILE A 70 -1.44 -1.55 -6.40
CA ILE A 70 -0.79 -0.43 -5.70
C ILE A 70 -0.67 0.82 -6.57
N GLU A 71 -0.62 0.67 -7.90
CA GLU A 71 -0.26 1.73 -8.85
C GLU A 71 -1.13 2.98 -8.74
N ARG A 72 -2.44 2.80 -8.56
CA ARG A 72 -3.43 3.89 -8.57
C ARG A 72 -3.83 4.39 -7.19
N CYS A 73 -3.12 3.95 -6.14
CA CYS A 73 -3.35 4.44 -4.79
C CYS A 73 -2.74 5.83 -4.64
N PRO A 74 -3.55 6.90 -4.47
CA PRO A 74 -3.05 8.27 -4.44
C PRO A 74 -2.23 8.59 -3.18
N THR A 75 -2.49 7.87 -2.08
CA THR A 75 -1.84 8.10 -0.79
C THR A 75 -0.71 7.11 -0.50
N GLY A 76 -0.59 6.03 -1.28
CA GLY A 76 0.34 4.94 -0.98
C GLY A 76 -0.05 4.10 0.23
N ALA A 77 -1.31 4.13 0.66
CA ALA A 77 -1.80 3.35 1.80
C ALA A 77 -1.69 1.83 1.63
N ILE A 78 -1.66 1.35 0.38
CA ILE A 78 -1.47 -0.06 0.00
C ILE A 78 -0.11 -0.21 -0.70
N VAL A 79 0.63 -1.25 -0.30
CA VAL A 79 2.03 -1.46 -0.70
C VAL A 79 2.29 -2.89 -1.13
N TRP A 80 3.32 -3.05 -1.95
CA TRP A 80 3.87 -4.35 -2.33
C TRP A 80 5.08 -4.64 -1.45
N PHE A 81 4.96 -5.59 -0.53
CA PHE A 81 5.95 -5.86 0.51
C PHE A 81 6.78 -7.09 0.19
N ASP A 82 8.12 -6.96 0.30
CA ASP A 82 9.04 -8.10 0.25
C ASP A 82 9.39 -8.54 1.68
N PRO A 83 8.84 -9.67 2.16
CA PRO A 83 9.08 -10.14 3.52
C PRO A 83 10.52 -10.62 3.79
N LYS A 84 11.34 -10.86 2.76
CA LYS A 84 12.73 -11.28 2.92
C LYS A 84 13.71 -10.11 2.89
N GLY A 85 13.46 -9.15 2.00
CA GLY A 85 14.26 -7.93 1.90
C GLY A 85 13.92 -6.89 2.97
N GLY A 86 12.70 -6.91 3.50
CA GLY A 86 12.16 -5.84 4.34
C GLY A 86 11.81 -4.58 3.55
N ASP A 87 11.98 -4.62 2.23
CA ASP A 87 11.67 -3.54 1.31
C ASP A 87 10.16 -3.51 0.98
N TYR A 88 9.68 -2.33 0.58
CA TYR A 88 8.32 -2.15 0.09
C TYR A 88 8.29 -1.21 -1.11
N GLN A 89 7.30 -1.40 -1.97
CA GLN A 89 7.04 -0.56 -3.13
C GLN A 89 5.66 0.10 -2.98
N VAL A 90 5.61 1.40 -3.28
CA VAL A 90 4.38 2.18 -3.41
C VAL A 90 4.09 2.40 -4.90
N GLY A 91 2.82 2.56 -5.26
CA GLY A 91 2.44 2.79 -6.65
C GLY A 91 2.88 4.14 -7.18
N LYS A 92 2.87 4.29 -8.51
CA LYS A 92 3.25 5.53 -9.19
C LYS A 92 2.42 6.77 -8.79
N ASP A 93 1.14 6.59 -8.46
CA ASP A 93 0.23 7.69 -8.09
C ASP A 93 0.38 8.09 -6.61
N ALA A 94 1.16 7.33 -5.82
CA ALA A 94 1.37 7.61 -4.41
C ALA A 94 2.15 8.92 -4.22
N ARG A 95 1.71 9.74 -3.26
CA ARG A 95 2.46 10.92 -2.83
C ARG A 95 3.87 10.49 -2.39
N LYS A 96 4.91 11.08 -3.00
CA LYS A 96 6.29 10.79 -2.65
C LYS A 96 6.61 11.40 -1.29
N VAL A 97 7.01 10.56 -0.33
CA VAL A 97 7.52 11.01 0.97
C VAL A 97 8.93 11.58 0.76
N ILE A 98 9.01 12.89 0.50
CA ILE A 98 10.27 13.59 0.29
C ILE A 98 10.87 13.95 1.65
N ARG A 99 11.41 12.97 2.38
CA ARG A 99 12.21 13.28 3.57
C ARG A 99 13.49 13.98 3.11
N LYS A 100 13.65 15.24 3.52
CA LYS A 100 14.83 16.05 3.18
C LYS A 100 16.04 15.71 4.03
N GLU A 101 15.83 15.18 5.24
CA GLU A 101 16.89 14.90 6.19
C GLU A 101 16.63 13.58 6.94
N ALA A 102 17.71 12.96 7.40
CA ALA A 102 17.65 11.74 8.19
C ALA A 102 16.97 11.99 9.54
N LEU A 103 16.37 10.94 10.11
CA LEU A 103 15.91 10.97 11.50
C LEU A 103 17.10 11.37 12.40
N PRO A 104 16.94 12.36 13.30
CA PRO A 104 18.00 12.73 14.22
C PRO A 104 18.38 11.50 15.06
N VAL A 105 19.67 11.19 15.07
CA VAL A 105 20.24 10.15 15.93
C VAL A 105 20.34 10.77 17.32
N GLY A 106 19.43 10.36 18.21
CA GLY A 106 19.48 10.69 19.63
C GLY A 106 20.49 9.83 20.38
#